data_AF-A0A257M594-F1
#
_entry.id   AF-A0A257M594-F1
#
_cell.length_a   1.000
_cell.length_b   1.000
_cell.length_c   1.000
_cell.angle_alpha   90.00
_cell.angle_beta   90.00
_cell.angle_gamma   90.00
#
_symmetry.space_group_name_H-M   'P 1'
#
loop_
_entity.id
_entity.type
_entity.pdbx_description
1 polymer ?
#
loop_
_entity_poly.entity_id
_entity_poly.type
_entity_poly.pdbx_seq_one_letter_code
_entity_poly.pdbx_strand_id
1 'polypeptide(L)'
;MKTIKQSKWSALAASALLAFAPGASRASIAYGSINNFDTVNDTGHECHGFEIELEDCHSTDITYTFDYNHYGTSKITEDNSIPGHPKTIVRWAAKRNPDGTWSAYTAIPNGPISPTNGHMFTNPSINFGGEHFGVGYYVPVSVVRYRWLIDDGAGNLINGGDVQVSTPTFTYYPPQVFANPLPQVQAVIQPPPAPEVEPKEFGKPIWVKEIRTTSHNNQEVKLRDLLSDDP
;
A
#
# COMPACT_ATOMS: atom_id res chain seq x y z
N MET A 1 -65.13 42.41 3.83
CA MET A 1 -64.80 41.19 4.59
C MET A 1 -63.47 40.66 4.06
N LYS A 2 -62.43 40.72 4.89
CA LYS A 2 -61.06 40.16 4.82
C LYS A 2 -60.32 40.08 3.47
N THR A 3 -59.42 41.03 3.27
CA THR A 3 -58.25 40.97 2.37
C THR A 3 -57.23 39.97 2.92
N ILE A 4 -56.90 38.92 2.16
CA ILE A 4 -55.86 37.94 2.52
C ILE A 4 -54.53 38.44 1.95
N LYS A 5 -53.60 38.82 2.84
CA LYS A 5 -52.20 39.10 2.46
C LYS A 5 -51.50 37.78 2.13
N GLN A 6 -51.02 37.63 0.90
CA GLN A 6 -50.09 36.55 0.55
C GLN A 6 -48.79 36.76 1.33
N SER A 7 -48.46 35.79 2.18
CA SER A 7 -47.22 35.81 2.96
C SER A 7 -46.05 35.41 2.05
N LYS A 8 -45.00 36.24 2.04
CA LYS A 8 -43.73 35.96 1.36
C LYS A 8 -42.94 34.95 2.18
N TRP A 9 -43.16 33.66 1.96
CA TRP A 9 -42.37 32.59 2.60
C TRP A 9 -42.03 31.51 1.58
N SER A 10 -41.21 31.84 0.57
CA SER A 10 -40.68 30.83 -0.36
C SER A 10 -39.33 31.27 -0.93
N ALA A 11 -38.40 31.70 -0.07
CA ALA A 11 -37.03 31.97 -0.48
C ALA A 11 -36.06 31.60 0.65
N LEU A 12 -36.07 30.34 1.09
CA LEU A 12 -35.04 29.83 1.98
C LEU A 12 -34.89 28.30 1.80
N ALA A 13 -34.59 27.84 0.58
CA ALA A 13 -34.30 26.42 0.33
C ALA A 13 -33.39 26.21 -0.89
N ALA A 14 -32.36 27.04 -1.07
CA ALA A 14 -31.43 26.89 -2.20
C ALA A 14 -29.95 27.17 -1.82
N SER A 15 -29.54 26.93 -0.58
CA SER A 15 -28.15 27.19 -0.14
C SER A 15 -27.52 26.07 0.70
N ALA A 16 -27.96 24.82 0.52
CA ALA A 16 -27.44 23.69 1.31
C ALA A 16 -26.89 22.53 0.46
N LEU A 17 -26.24 22.82 -0.68
CA LEU A 17 -25.72 21.78 -1.59
C LEU A 17 -24.29 22.04 -2.11
N LEU A 18 -23.53 22.96 -1.52
CA LEU A 18 -22.10 23.07 -1.80
C LEU A 18 -21.28 22.73 -0.56
N ALA A 19 -20.30 21.85 -0.77
CA ALA A 19 -19.15 21.54 0.08
C ALA A 19 -19.19 20.26 0.94
N PHE A 20 -19.84 19.18 0.48
CA PHE A 20 -19.30 17.83 0.72
C PHE A 20 -18.59 17.35 -0.55
N ALA A 21 -17.51 18.02 -0.92
CA ALA A 21 -16.51 17.36 -1.74
C ALA A 21 -15.79 16.38 -0.80
N PRO A 22 -15.94 15.05 -0.95
CA PRO A 22 -15.05 14.14 -0.27
C PRO A 22 -13.64 14.51 -0.73
N GLY A 23 -12.80 14.98 0.19
CA GLY A 23 -11.37 15.11 -0.08
C GLY A 23 -10.92 13.74 -0.55
N ALA A 24 -10.38 13.65 -1.77
CA ALA A 24 -9.91 12.40 -2.31
C ALA A 24 -8.84 11.86 -1.36
N SER A 25 -9.15 10.79 -0.62
CA SER A 25 -8.16 10.07 0.18
C SER A 25 -7.17 9.47 -0.82
N ARG A 26 -6.02 10.12 -0.99
CA ARG A 26 -4.92 9.57 -1.79
C ARG A 26 -4.19 8.58 -0.90
N ALA A 27 -4.12 7.34 -1.32
CA ALA A 27 -3.25 6.37 -0.66
C ALA A 27 -1.82 6.86 -0.81
N SER A 28 -1.13 7.04 0.31
CA SER A 28 0.29 7.37 0.29
C SER A 28 1.09 6.19 -0.24
N ILE A 29 2.13 6.43 -1.02
CA ILE A 29 3.00 5.37 -1.54
C ILE A 29 4.22 5.24 -0.65
N ALA A 30 4.27 4.18 0.15
CA ALA A 30 5.45 3.81 0.93
C ALA A 30 5.75 2.30 0.86
N TYR A 31 7.03 1.96 0.97
CA TYR A 31 7.53 0.59 0.88
C TYR A 31 8.50 0.31 2.02
N GLY A 32 8.30 -0.81 2.72
CA GLY A 32 9.15 -1.24 3.83
C GLY A 32 8.44 -1.15 5.17
N SER A 33 9.24 -1.08 6.23
CA SER A 33 8.78 -1.03 7.62
C SER A 33 9.46 0.11 8.36
N ILE A 34 8.95 0.45 9.55
CA ILE A 34 9.40 1.60 10.34
C ILE A 34 10.91 1.83 10.42
N ASN A 35 11.70 0.77 10.49
CA ASN A 35 13.15 0.86 10.63
C ASN A 35 13.90 1.14 9.32
N ASN A 36 13.25 0.97 8.16
CA ASN A 36 13.85 1.08 6.84
C ASN A 36 12.74 1.12 5.78
N PHE A 37 12.33 2.32 5.38
CA PHE A 37 11.28 2.49 4.38
C PHE A 37 11.53 3.66 3.43
N ASP A 38 10.99 3.47 2.24
CA ASP A 38 10.93 4.42 1.16
C ASP A 38 9.53 5.03 1.11
N THR A 39 9.43 6.35 0.90
CA THR A 39 8.14 7.03 0.77
C THR A 39 8.16 8.07 -0.34
N VAL A 40 7.08 8.13 -1.11
CA VAL A 40 6.88 9.11 -2.18
C VAL A 40 6.23 10.36 -1.60
N ASN A 41 6.64 11.54 -2.09
CA ASN A 41 5.90 12.77 -1.84
C ASN A 41 4.70 12.87 -2.78
N ASP A 42 3.55 12.37 -2.34
CA ASP A 42 2.28 12.48 -3.06
C ASP A 42 1.33 13.55 -2.48
N THR A 43 1.85 14.42 -1.62
CA THR A 43 1.11 15.52 -0.98
C THR A 43 0.60 16.57 -1.99
N GLY A 44 1.26 16.68 -3.15
CA GLY A 44 1.02 17.73 -4.14
C GLY A 44 1.72 19.06 -3.85
N HIS A 45 2.58 19.09 -2.82
CA HIS A 45 3.42 20.22 -2.45
C HIS A 45 4.87 19.78 -2.30
N GLU A 46 5.82 20.70 -2.41
CA GLU A 46 7.18 20.41 -1.94
C GLU A 46 7.13 20.15 -0.43
N CYS A 47 7.73 19.05 0.01
CA CYS A 47 7.88 18.77 1.42
C CYS A 47 9.22 19.30 1.91
N HIS A 48 9.26 19.75 3.16
CA HIS A 48 10.44 20.30 3.81
C HIS A 48 10.76 19.55 5.12
N GLY A 49 10.26 18.32 5.23
CA GLY A 49 10.57 17.43 6.33
C GLY A 49 9.63 16.24 6.39
N PHE A 50 9.89 15.39 7.38
CA PHE A 50 9.10 14.21 7.70
C PHE A 50 9.11 13.99 9.20
N GLU A 51 8.02 13.44 9.72
CA GLU A 51 7.87 13.19 11.15
C GLU A 51 7.31 11.79 11.41
N ILE A 52 7.87 11.12 12.41
CA ILE A 52 7.35 9.88 12.97
C ILE A 52 7.02 10.12 14.44
N GLU A 53 5.76 9.88 14.78
CA GLU A 53 5.25 9.92 16.15
C GLU A 53 5.08 8.51 16.67
N LEU A 54 5.54 8.29 17.90
CA LEU A 54 5.53 7.01 18.61
C LEU A 54 4.86 7.22 19.96
N GLU A 55 3.70 6.59 20.15
CA GLU A 55 3.01 6.56 21.45
C GLU A 55 3.51 5.39 22.30
N ASP A 56 3.56 5.61 23.62
CA ASP A 56 4.09 4.68 24.62
C ASP A 56 5.57 4.32 24.41
N CYS A 57 6.36 5.31 23.95
CA CYS A 57 7.80 5.19 23.71
C CYS A 57 8.52 6.38 24.32
N HIS A 58 9.52 6.15 25.16
CA HIS A 58 10.45 7.22 25.55
C HIS A 58 11.50 7.44 24.46
N SER A 59 12.03 8.66 24.41
CA SER A 59 13.13 9.05 23.53
C SER A 59 14.40 8.23 23.82
N THR A 60 14.57 7.76 25.06
CA THR A 60 15.66 6.85 25.45
C THR A 60 15.50 5.44 24.89
N ASP A 61 14.31 5.07 24.44
CA ASP A 61 14.07 3.77 23.81
C ASP A 61 14.44 3.77 22.33
N ILE A 62 14.68 4.95 21.73
CA ILE A 62 15.12 5.09 20.34
C ILE A 62 16.59 4.68 20.24
N THR A 63 16.86 3.78 19.30
CA THR A 63 18.18 3.15 19.11
C THR A 63 18.85 3.57 17.81
N TYR A 64 18.04 4.02 16.86
CA TYR A 64 18.46 4.27 15.50
C TYR A 64 17.52 5.29 14.86
N THR A 65 18.10 6.24 14.14
CA THR A 65 17.40 7.08 13.17
C THR A 65 18.24 7.17 11.90
N PHE A 66 17.60 7.04 10.74
CA PHE A 66 18.27 7.23 9.46
C PHE A 66 18.59 8.71 9.26
N ASP A 67 19.78 9.05 8.76
CA ASP A 67 20.22 10.45 8.58
C ASP A 67 20.77 10.75 7.18
N TYR A 68 20.73 9.78 6.26
CA TYR A 68 21.25 9.91 4.90
C TYR A 68 20.13 10.23 3.88
N ASN A 69 19.36 11.29 4.18
CA ASN A 69 18.30 11.85 3.33
C ASN A 69 18.56 13.35 3.11
N HIS A 70 17.69 14.04 2.36
CA HIS A 70 17.89 15.47 2.07
C HIS A 70 17.86 16.37 3.33
N TYR A 71 17.25 15.92 4.43
CA TYR A 71 17.09 16.69 5.67
C TYR A 71 18.22 16.45 6.68
N GLY A 72 18.96 15.35 6.55
CA GLY A 72 20.07 15.00 7.43
C GLY A 72 19.64 14.39 8.76
N THR A 73 20.31 14.76 9.85
CA THR A 73 20.06 14.21 11.18
C THR A 73 18.70 14.63 11.74
N SER A 74 17.93 13.65 12.23
CA SER A 74 16.66 13.87 12.92
C SER A 74 16.82 14.60 14.26
N LYS A 75 15.81 15.37 14.65
CA LYS A 75 15.61 15.83 16.02
C LYS A 75 14.61 14.91 16.73
N ILE A 76 14.96 14.46 17.93
CA ILE A 76 14.07 13.68 18.79
C ILE A 76 13.52 14.59 19.90
N THR A 77 12.22 14.54 20.14
CA THR A 77 11.56 15.22 21.26
C THR A 77 10.61 14.26 21.97
N GLU A 78 10.45 14.45 23.27
CA GLU A 78 9.57 13.64 24.12
C GLU A 78 8.54 14.54 24.81
N ASP A 79 7.30 14.07 24.85
CA ASP A 79 6.18 14.66 25.56
C ASP A 79 5.66 13.66 26.61
N ASN A 80 5.80 14.02 27.89
CA ASN A 80 5.35 13.26 29.05
C ASN A 80 4.12 13.89 29.73
N SER A 81 3.36 14.72 29.00
CA SER A 81 2.19 15.41 29.56
C SER A 81 1.10 14.45 30.06
N ILE A 82 1.03 13.24 29.51
CA ILE A 82 0.13 12.16 29.95
C ILE A 82 0.94 11.15 30.77
N PRO A 83 0.70 11.03 32.09
CA PRO A 83 1.43 10.08 32.93
C PRO A 83 1.30 8.64 32.43
N GLY A 84 2.43 7.96 32.26
CA GLY A 84 2.48 6.56 31.80
C GLY A 84 2.33 6.37 30.29
N HIS A 85 2.12 7.45 29.53
CA HIS A 85 1.97 7.43 28.08
C HIS A 85 2.95 8.42 27.42
N PRO A 86 4.26 8.11 27.44
CA PRO A 86 5.27 8.96 26.80
C PRO A 86 5.06 8.96 25.29
N LYS A 87 5.13 10.16 24.69
CA LYS A 87 5.06 10.33 23.24
C LYS A 87 6.39 10.85 22.72
N THR A 88 7.01 10.08 21.83
CA THR A 88 8.25 10.46 21.16
C THR A 88 7.97 10.89 19.73
N ILE A 89 8.58 12.00 19.34
CA ILE A 89 8.56 12.51 17.96
C ILE A 89 9.98 12.49 17.43
N VAL A 90 10.17 11.77 16.32
CA VAL A 90 11.40 11.80 15.51
C VAL A 90 11.13 12.63 14.27
N ARG A 91 11.80 13.77 14.16
CA ARG A 91 11.52 14.77 13.11
C ARG A 91 12.76 15.08 12.28
N TRP A 92 12.65 14.85 10.98
CA TRP A 92 13.56 15.37 9.96
C TRP A 92 12.97 16.66 9.41
N ALA A 93 13.70 17.76 9.50
CA ALA A 93 13.18 19.05 9.04
C ALA A 93 14.28 19.88 8.39
N ALA A 94 13.99 20.40 7.20
CA ALA A 94 14.80 21.44 6.59
C ALA A 94 14.84 22.67 7.50
N LYS A 95 15.95 23.39 7.45
CA LYS A 95 16.09 24.67 8.16
C LYS A 95 15.65 25.79 7.24
N ARG A 96 15.06 26.82 7.82
CA ARG A 96 14.78 28.05 7.08
C ARG A 96 16.04 28.91 7.03
N ASN A 97 16.43 29.29 5.82
CA ASN A 97 17.56 30.16 5.56
C ASN A 97 17.17 31.62 5.84
N PRO A 98 18.15 32.51 6.08
CA PRO A 98 17.90 33.94 6.30
C PRO A 98 17.19 34.66 5.15
N ASP A 99 17.32 34.14 3.92
CA ASP A 99 16.65 34.65 2.72
C ASP A 99 15.19 34.18 2.58
N GLY A 100 14.69 33.40 3.54
CA GLY A 100 13.33 32.87 3.57
C GLY A 100 13.15 31.52 2.87
N THR A 101 14.18 31.00 2.17
CA THR A 101 14.15 29.69 1.51
C THR A 101 14.35 28.54 2.49
N TRP A 102 14.01 27.31 2.08
CA TRP A 102 14.32 26.10 2.84
C TRP A 102 15.67 25.51 2.41
N SER A 103 16.42 24.98 3.38
CA SER A 103 17.73 24.37 3.13
C SER A 103 17.67 23.07 2.34
N ALA A 104 16.50 22.43 2.30
CA ALA A 104 16.24 21.17 1.62
C ALA A 104 14.74 21.03 1.33
N TYR A 105 14.41 20.18 0.37
CA TYR A 105 13.04 19.81 0.06
C TYR A 105 12.99 18.43 -0.60
N THR A 106 11.85 17.76 -0.52
CA THR A 106 11.50 16.62 -1.36
C THR A 106 10.57 17.13 -2.47
N ALA A 107 10.95 16.92 -3.73
CA ALA A 107 10.19 17.37 -4.89
C ALA A 107 8.81 16.69 -4.99
N ILE A 108 7.92 17.25 -5.80
CA ILE A 108 6.73 16.54 -6.26
C ILE A 108 7.15 15.66 -7.44
N PRO A 109 6.83 14.35 -7.47
CA PRO A 109 7.13 13.50 -8.61
C PRO A 109 6.52 14.05 -9.91
N ASN A 110 7.32 14.15 -10.96
CA ASN A 110 6.88 14.60 -12.30
C ASN A 110 6.02 13.56 -13.04
N GLY A 111 5.73 12.43 -12.42
CA GLY A 111 4.97 11.32 -12.97
C GLY A 111 5.16 10.05 -12.15
N PRO A 112 4.62 8.91 -12.62
CA PRO A 112 4.84 7.62 -12.00
C PRO A 112 6.34 7.30 -11.90
N ILE A 113 6.77 6.88 -10.71
CA ILE A 113 8.15 6.46 -10.50
C ILE A 113 8.35 5.10 -11.16
N SER A 114 9.32 5.03 -12.06
CA SER A 114 9.61 3.79 -12.79
C SER A 114 10.01 2.67 -11.83
N PRO A 115 9.64 1.41 -12.14
CA PRO A 115 10.10 0.26 -11.37
C PRO A 115 11.63 0.32 -11.20
N THR A 116 12.12 -0.06 -10.02
CA THR A 116 13.54 -0.01 -9.58
C THR A 116 14.11 1.37 -9.26
N ASN A 117 13.57 2.48 -9.78
CA ASN A 117 14.08 3.82 -9.45
C ASN A 117 13.90 4.18 -7.96
N GLY A 118 13.02 3.51 -7.23
CA GLY A 118 12.87 3.69 -5.78
C GLY A 118 14.18 3.52 -5.00
N HIS A 119 15.12 2.68 -5.47
CA HIS A 119 16.46 2.57 -4.85
C HIS A 119 17.22 3.90 -4.80
N MET A 120 16.87 4.86 -5.66
CA MET A 120 17.50 6.18 -5.67
C MET A 120 17.01 7.09 -4.54
N PHE A 121 15.97 6.71 -3.77
CA PHE A 121 15.54 7.47 -2.59
C PHE A 121 16.57 7.50 -1.47
N THR A 122 17.51 6.56 -1.45
CA THR A 122 18.66 6.60 -0.53
C THR A 122 19.79 7.50 -1.01
N ASN A 123 19.67 8.14 -2.18
CA ASN A 123 20.70 9.01 -2.73
C ASN A 123 20.29 10.49 -2.62
N PRO A 124 20.78 11.23 -1.62
CA PRO A 124 20.41 12.63 -1.40
C PRO A 124 20.94 13.60 -2.47
N SER A 125 21.68 13.11 -3.48
CA SER A 125 22.05 13.90 -4.66
C SER A 125 20.97 13.88 -5.74
N ILE A 126 19.88 13.12 -5.56
CA ILE A 126 18.80 13.00 -6.54
C ILE A 126 17.46 13.28 -5.86
N ASN A 127 16.70 14.20 -6.43
CA ASN A 127 15.42 14.62 -5.89
C ASN A 127 14.31 14.52 -6.95
N PHE A 128 13.69 13.35 -7.05
CA PHE A 128 12.61 13.07 -8.00
C PHE A 128 11.29 12.71 -7.30
N GLY A 129 11.18 13.08 -6.03
CA GLY A 129 9.94 13.08 -5.25
C GLY A 129 9.73 11.88 -4.32
N GLY A 130 10.80 11.41 -3.69
CA GLY A 130 10.68 10.51 -2.55
C GLY A 130 11.93 10.56 -1.67
N GLU A 131 11.83 9.89 -0.53
CA GLU A 131 12.85 9.85 0.52
C GLU A 131 12.94 8.48 1.15
N HIS A 132 14.06 8.26 1.83
CA HIS A 132 14.28 7.13 2.71
C HIS A 132 14.33 7.56 4.18
N PHE A 133 13.63 6.82 5.03
CA PHE A 133 13.60 7.04 6.48
C PHE A 133 13.64 5.73 7.26
N GLY A 134 13.98 5.84 8.54
CA GLY A 134 14.01 4.69 9.43
C GLY A 134 14.13 5.10 10.89
N VAL A 135 13.42 4.40 11.77
CA VAL A 135 13.54 4.48 13.23
C VAL A 135 13.57 3.08 13.82
N GLY A 136 14.53 2.83 14.71
CA GLY A 136 14.60 1.62 15.53
C GLY A 136 14.38 1.93 17.01
N TYR A 137 13.74 1.02 17.74
CA TYR A 137 13.49 1.13 19.18
C TYR A 137 13.40 -0.25 19.85
N TYR A 138 13.55 -0.31 21.18
CA TYR A 138 13.56 -1.57 21.94
C TYR A 138 12.21 -1.99 22.55
N VAL A 139 11.24 -1.08 22.59
CA VAL A 139 9.97 -1.31 23.29
C VAL A 139 8.81 -1.48 22.31
N PRO A 140 7.75 -2.22 22.66
CA PRO A 140 6.52 -2.19 21.88
C PRO A 140 5.90 -0.80 21.98
N VAL A 141 5.52 -0.23 20.83
CA VAL A 141 4.80 1.04 20.73
C VAL A 141 3.32 0.78 20.44
N SER A 142 2.42 1.60 20.95
CA SER A 142 0.98 1.37 20.76
C SER A 142 0.43 1.97 19.48
N VAL A 143 0.96 3.12 19.07
CA VAL A 143 0.59 3.81 17.84
C VAL A 143 1.81 4.40 17.19
N VAL A 144 1.85 4.31 15.85
CA VAL A 144 2.83 4.99 15.01
C VAL A 144 2.10 5.85 14.00
N ARG A 145 2.52 7.11 13.83
CA ARG A 145 2.01 8.00 12.79
C ARG A 145 3.16 8.60 12.00
N TYR A 146 3.00 8.65 10.68
CA TYR A 146 4.01 9.14 9.74
C TYR A 146 3.44 10.32 8.97
N ARG A 147 4.19 11.42 8.86
CA ARG A 147 3.68 12.65 8.25
C ARG A 147 4.73 13.35 7.43
N TRP A 148 4.36 13.70 6.20
CA TRP A 148 5.09 14.72 5.46
C TRP A 148 4.90 16.08 6.12
N LEU A 149 5.93 16.93 6.03
CA LEU A 149 5.88 18.30 6.51
C LEU A 149 5.94 19.26 5.33
N ILE A 150 4.97 20.16 5.23
CA ILE A 150 4.88 21.19 4.18
C ILE A 150 4.94 22.59 4.81
N ASP A 151 5.29 23.59 4.00
CA ASP A 151 5.24 24.99 4.40
C ASP A 151 3.78 25.50 4.43
N ASP A 152 3.39 26.19 5.49
CA ASP A 152 2.09 26.86 5.62
C ASP A 152 1.96 28.19 4.86
N GLY A 153 3.03 28.60 4.15
CA GLY A 153 3.17 29.88 3.46
C GLY A 153 3.68 31.02 4.35
N ALA A 154 3.70 30.82 5.67
CA ALA A 154 4.38 31.69 6.63
C ALA A 154 5.77 31.15 7.01
N GLY A 155 6.17 30.01 6.41
CA GLY A 155 7.37 29.24 6.67
C GLY A 155 7.44 28.63 8.06
N ASN A 156 6.28 28.14 8.51
CA ASN A 156 6.20 27.09 9.50
C ASN A 156 5.94 25.75 8.81
N LEU A 157 6.46 24.68 9.40
CA LEU A 157 6.25 23.33 8.92
C LEU A 157 5.02 22.70 9.59
N ILE A 158 4.01 22.39 8.79
CA ILE A 158 2.74 21.78 9.21
C ILE A 158 2.58 20.38 8.59
N ASN A 159 1.62 19.59 9.09
CA ASN A 159 1.28 18.29 8.51
C ASN A 159 0.76 18.47 7.07
N GLY A 160 1.47 17.87 6.10
CA GLY A 160 1.11 17.88 4.68
C GLY A 160 0.40 16.62 4.18
N GLY A 161 0.24 15.61 5.05
CA GLY A 161 -0.41 14.35 4.71
C GLY A 161 0.17 13.18 5.49
N ASP A 162 -0.71 12.28 5.95
CA ASP A 162 -0.31 11.07 6.65
C ASP A 162 0.21 10.02 5.64
N VAL A 163 1.28 9.33 6.02
CA VAL A 163 1.87 8.24 5.25
C VAL A 163 1.54 6.90 5.91
N GLN A 164 1.16 5.93 5.11
CA GLN A 164 0.83 4.57 5.51
C GLN A 164 2.06 3.69 5.32
N VAL A 165 2.84 3.52 6.39
CA VAL A 165 3.97 2.59 6.44
C VAL A 165 3.58 1.38 7.26
N SER A 166 4.00 0.19 6.82
CA SER A 166 3.71 -1.04 7.58
C SER A 166 4.52 -1.09 8.88
N THR A 167 3.84 -1.27 10.01
CA THR A 167 4.46 -1.42 11.34
C THR A 167 4.12 -2.78 11.95
N PRO A 168 4.76 -3.87 11.47
CA PRO A 168 4.47 -5.21 11.99
C PRO A 168 4.89 -5.32 13.45
N THR A 169 4.01 -5.88 14.28
CA THR A 169 4.34 -6.29 15.65
C THR A 169 4.73 -7.77 15.64
N PHE A 170 5.88 -8.09 16.23
CA PHE A 170 6.36 -9.46 16.33
C PHE A 170 6.17 -9.98 17.75
N THR A 171 5.33 -11.01 17.90
CA THR A 171 5.20 -11.73 19.18
C THR A 171 6.12 -12.94 19.14
N TYR A 172 7.20 -12.90 19.92
CA TYR A 172 8.09 -14.04 20.09
C TYR A 172 7.51 -15.02 21.11
N TYR A 173 7.33 -16.28 20.69
CA TYR A 173 7.00 -17.39 21.59
C TYR A 173 8.27 -18.23 21.78
N PRO A 174 8.84 -18.30 23.00
CA PRO A 174 10.00 -19.13 23.23
C PRO A 174 9.65 -20.61 23.02
N PRO A 175 10.62 -21.45 22.60
CA PRO A 175 10.43 -22.89 22.50
C PRO A 175 9.88 -23.45 23.81
N GLN A 176 8.70 -24.05 23.78
CA GLN A 176 8.10 -24.72 24.92
C GLN A 176 8.91 -26.00 25.19
N VAL A 177 9.68 -26.04 26.28
CA VAL A 177 10.59 -27.16 26.57
C VAL A 177 9.83 -28.47 26.90
N PHE A 178 8.51 -28.44 27.10
CA PHE A 178 7.72 -29.64 27.41
C PHE A 178 6.26 -29.58 26.94
N ALA A 179 6.02 -29.33 25.64
CA ALA A 179 4.70 -29.56 25.04
C ALA A 179 4.79 -30.71 24.05
N ASN A 180 4.20 -31.85 24.42
CA ASN A 180 4.00 -32.98 23.52
C ASN A 180 2.52 -32.99 23.09
N PRO A 181 2.21 -33.00 21.78
CA PRO A 181 3.14 -32.96 20.66
C PRO A 181 3.76 -31.57 20.46
N LEU A 182 5.01 -31.57 20.00
CA LEU A 182 5.74 -30.36 19.59
C LEU A 182 4.89 -29.57 18.58
N PRO A 183 4.72 -28.24 18.75
CA PRO A 183 4.14 -27.42 17.70
C PRO A 183 5.05 -27.49 16.46
N GLN A 184 4.59 -28.16 15.41
CA GLN A 184 5.26 -28.11 14.12
C GLN A 184 4.78 -26.86 13.40
N VAL A 185 5.68 -25.91 13.17
CA VAL A 185 5.43 -24.85 12.19
C VAL A 185 5.45 -25.51 10.81
N GLN A 186 4.28 -25.86 10.30
CA GLN A 186 4.14 -26.32 8.93
C GLN A 186 3.89 -25.09 8.04
N ALA A 187 4.92 -24.63 7.34
CA ALA A 187 4.75 -23.66 6.26
C ALA A 187 3.98 -24.36 5.12
N VAL A 188 2.65 -24.22 5.10
CA VAL A 188 1.83 -24.70 3.98
C VAL A 188 1.81 -23.60 2.93
N ILE A 189 2.67 -23.74 1.91
CA ILE A 189 2.40 -23.09 0.63
C ILE A 189 1.21 -23.86 0.04
N GLN A 190 0.02 -23.27 0.00
CA GLN A 190 -1.06 -23.88 -0.77
C GLN A 190 -0.62 -23.95 -2.23
N PRO A 191 -0.48 -25.15 -2.82
CA PRO A 191 -0.29 -25.24 -4.25
C PRO A 191 -1.47 -24.53 -4.91
N PRO A 192 -1.27 -23.86 -6.06
CA PRO A 192 -2.40 -23.47 -6.90
C PRO A 192 -3.32 -24.68 -7.05
N PRO A 193 -4.66 -24.51 -7.03
CA PRO A 193 -5.58 -25.61 -7.26
C PRO A 193 -5.10 -26.40 -8.47
N ALA A 194 -4.91 -27.71 -8.29
CA ALA A 194 -4.47 -28.55 -9.38
C ALA A 194 -5.39 -28.28 -10.58
N PRO A 195 -4.85 -28.06 -11.79
CA PRO A 195 -5.68 -27.91 -12.96
C PRO A 195 -6.62 -29.11 -13.01
N GLU A 196 -7.90 -28.83 -13.18
CA GLU A 196 -8.95 -29.84 -13.22
C GLU A 196 -8.52 -30.92 -14.21
N VAL A 197 -8.39 -32.16 -13.73
CA VAL A 197 -7.91 -33.26 -14.57
C VAL A 197 -8.99 -33.49 -15.61
N GLU A 198 -8.75 -33.02 -16.84
CA GLU A 198 -9.64 -33.36 -17.95
C GLU A 198 -9.74 -34.91 -18.01
N PRO A 199 -10.97 -35.47 -18.00
CA PRO A 199 -11.15 -36.91 -18.04
C PRO A 199 -10.46 -37.48 -19.28
N LYS A 200 -9.37 -38.23 -19.05
CA LYS A 200 -8.52 -38.81 -20.11
C LYS A 200 -9.21 -39.89 -20.95
N GLU A 201 -10.43 -40.25 -20.60
CA GLU A 201 -11.15 -41.36 -21.25
C GLU A 201 -11.67 -40.98 -22.63
N PHE A 202 -11.88 -39.68 -22.90
CA PHE A 202 -12.39 -39.23 -24.19
C PHE A 202 -11.60 -38.02 -24.69
N GLY A 203 -10.98 -38.17 -25.86
CA GLY A 203 -10.43 -37.04 -26.60
C GLY A 203 -11.53 -36.03 -26.98
N LYS A 204 -11.12 -34.85 -27.48
CA LYS A 204 -12.05 -33.80 -27.92
C LYS A 204 -13.18 -34.40 -28.77
N PRO A 205 -14.47 -34.14 -28.45
CA PRO A 205 -15.56 -34.69 -29.22
C PRO A 205 -15.46 -34.21 -30.66
N ILE A 206 -15.51 -35.14 -31.60
CA ILE A 206 -15.57 -34.87 -33.03
C ILE A 206 -16.91 -35.34 -33.57
N TRP A 207 -17.51 -34.53 -34.44
CA TRP A 207 -18.72 -34.92 -35.17
C TRP A 207 -18.29 -35.67 -36.43
N VAL A 208 -18.55 -36.98 -36.48
CA VAL A 208 -18.33 -37.79 -37.68
C VAL A 208 -19.65 -37.97 -38.41
N LYS A 209 -19.67 -37.65 -39.70
CA LYS A 209 -20.81 -37.95 -40.58
C LYS A 209 -20.66 -39.37 -41.09
N GLU A 210 -21.49 -40.28 -40.60
CA GLU A 210 -21.64 -41.61 -41.20
C GLU A 210 -22.49 -41.49 -42.47
N ILE A 211 -21.98 -42.00 -43.59
CA ILE A 211 -22.75 -42.16 -44.82
C ILE A 211 -22.90 -43.67 -45.05
N ARG A 212 -24.13 -44.17 -44.91
CA ARG A 212 -24.46 -45.55 -45.26
C ARG A 212 -24.97 -45.61 -46.68
N THR A 213 -24.39 -46.50 -47.48
CA THR A 213 -24.92 -46.87 -48.78
C THR A 213 -25.50 -48.27 -48.66
N THR A 214 -26.82 -48.37 -48.76
CA THR A 214 -27.51 -49.67 -48.77
C THR A 214 -27.65 -50.13 -50.21
N SER A 215 -27.12 -51.31 -50.53
CA SER A 215 -27.38 -52.00 -51.80
C SER A 215 -28.70 -52.77 -51.68
N HIS A 216 -29.54 -52.69 -52.71
CA HIS A 216 -30.75 -53.51 -52.81
C HIS A 216 -30.42 -54.82 -53.52
N ASN A 217 -29.50 -55.61 -52.94
CA ASN A 217 -29.24 -56.96 -53.39
C ASN A 217 -29.81 -57.96 -52.38
N ASN A 218 -30.32 -59.08 -52.87
CA ASN A 218 -30.84 -60.17 -52.03
C ASN A 218 -29.78 -61.24 -51.76
N GLN A 219 -28.51 -60.84 -51.84
CA GLN A 219 -27.34 -61.71 -51.74
C GLN A 219 -26.56 -61.31 -50.48
N GLU A 220 -26.18 -62.29 -49.67
CA GLU A 220 -25.33 -62.05 -48.51
C GLU A 220 -23.93 -61.61 -48.98
N VAL A 221 -23.57 -60.36 -48.69
CA VAL A 221 -22.21 -59.85 -48.94
C VAL A 221 -21.38 -60.08 -47.68
N LYS A 222 -20.30 -60.85 -47.77
CA LYS A 222 -19.43 -61.09 -46.62
C LYS A 222 -18.43 -59.94 -46.47
N LEU A 223 -17.99 -59.67 -45.25
CA LEU A 223 -17.05 -58.58 -44.96
C LEU A 223 -15.77 -58.63 -45.83
N ARG A 224 -15.25 -59.83 -46.10
CA ARG A 224 -14.10 -60.06 -46.98
C ARG A 224 -14.32 -59.64 -48.43
N ASP A 225 -15.58 -59.58 -48.89
CA ASP A 225 -15.93 -59.16 -50.25
C ASP A 225 -16.01 -57.62 -50.35
N LEU A 226 -15.91 -56.90 -49.22
CA LEU A 226 -15.89 -55.43 -49.13
C LEU A 226 -14.47 -54.86 -48.93
N LEU A 227 -13.47 -55.73 -48.83
CA LEU A 227 -12.06 -55.38 -48.71
C LEU A 227 -11.39 -55.80 -50.01
N SER A 228 -10.59 -54.93 -50.63
CA SER A 228 -9.69 -55.37 -51.68
C SER A 228 -8.57 -56.21 -51.07
N ASP A 229 -8.10 -57.23 -51.78
CA ASP A 229 -6.87 -57.92 -51.39
C ASP A 229 -5.71 -56.90 -51.32
N ASP A 230 -4.84 -57.09 -50.34
CA ASP A 230 -3.67 -56.24 -50.13
C ASP A 230 -2.68 -56.46 -51.30
N PRO A 231 -2.22 -55.42 -52.01
CA PRO A 231 -1.31 -55.54 -53.15
C PRO A 231 0.11 -56.03 -52.78
#